data_AF-A0A1H4ES25-F1
#
_entry.id   AF-A0A1H4ES25-F1
#
_cell.length_a   1.000
_cell.length_b   1.000
_cell.length_c   1.000
_cell.angle_alpha   90.00
_cell.angle_beta   90.00
_cell.angle_gamma   90.00
#
_symmetry.space_group_name_H-M   'P 1'
#
loop_
_entity.id
_entity.type
_entity.pdbx_description
1 polymer ?
#
loop_
_entity_poly.entity_id
_entity_poly.type
_entity_poly.pdbx_seq_one_letter_code
_entity_poly.pdbx_strand_id
1 'polypeptide(L)'
;MKIARVILITALFIVLTGCAYNQKMDGDGMVRSYTQISQEEAMEMMQKDDGHVILDVRRQDEYDQGHIPGAILIPNETIDTEMPEELPDKEQIILIYCRRGNRSKEAAQKLFDMGYDNVYEFGGINTWTGEIVTEEAEEDVSMKMMIGETEVPVTWEENDSVEELKSLLPITVNMSMYGDFEQVGSLGQSIVRNDKQTTTNPGDIVLYSGDQIVVFYGSNSWSYTRLGHVDLADDELAEMLSNGDVTIKLY
;
A
#
# COMPACT_ATOMS: atom_id res chain seq x y z
N MET A 1 -47.03 43.86 -53.26
CA MET A 1 -46.55 44.99 -52.44
C MET A 1 -46.90 44.75 -50.98
N LYS A 2 -45.94 44.26 -50.20
CA LYS A 2 -45.66 44.56 -48.77
C LYS A 2 -44.48 43.69 -48.36
N ILE A 3 -43.39 44.37 -48.02
CA ILE A 3 -42.06 43.87 -47.67
C ILE A 3 -41.98 43.84 -46.14
N ALA A 4 -41.52 42.76 -45.53
CA ALA A 4 -41.01 42.73 -44.15
C ALA A 4 -40.09 41.50 -44.00
N ARG A 5 -38.77 41.68 -44.12
CA ARG A 5 -37.78 42.06 -43.09
C ARG A 5 -37.08 40.83 -42.51
N VAL A 6 -35.89 40.61 -43.06
CA VAL A 6 -34.77 39.82 -42.52
C VAL A 6 -34.39 40.33 -41.13
N ILE A 7 -34.25 39.42 -40.16
CA ILE A 7 -33.32 39.61 -39.03
C ILE A 7 -32.61 38.27 -38.79
N LEU A 8 -31.32 38.29 -39.12
CA LEU A 8 -30.29 37.32 -38.78
C LEU A 8 -29.87 37.58 -37.32
N ILE A 9 -30.01 36.61 -36.42
CA ILE A 9 -29.35 36.64 -35.10
C ILE A 9 -28.58 35.34 -34.95
N THR A 10 -27.27 35.45 -35.17
CA THR A 10 -26.24 34.52 -34.72
C THR A 10 -26.19 34.56 -33.19
N ALA A 11 -26.54 33.46 -32.53
CA ALA A 11 -26.35 33.30 -31.09
C ALA A 11 -24.98 32.66 -30.82
N LEU A 12 -24.22 33.40 -30.03
CA LEU A 12 -22.85 33.24 -29.57
C LEU A 12 -22.72 32.10 -28.53
N PHE A 13 -21.60 31.38 -28.58
CA PHE A 13 -21.15 30.39 -27.60
C PHE A 13 -21.16 30.92 -26.16
N ILE A 14 -21.72 30.15 -25.22
CA ILE A 14 -21.18 30.00 -23.87
C ILE A 14 -21.24 28.52 -23.50
N VAL A 15 -20.10 27.85 -23.56
CA VAL A 15 -19.88 26.58 -22.86
C VAL A 15 -19.70 26.97 -21.40
N LEU A 16 -20.76 26.85 -20.59
CA LEU A 16 -20.63 26.90 -19.14
C LEU A 16 -20.08 25.55 -18.69
N THR A 17 -18.77 25.50 -18.54
CA THR A 17 -18.11 24.62 -17.58
C THR A 17 -18.75 24.84 -16.22
N GLY A 18 -19.62 23.92 -15.84
CA GLY A 18 -20.20 23.85 -14.51
C GLY A 18 -19.85 22.51 -13.90
N CYS A 19 -18.61 22.36 -13.40
CA CYS A 19 -18.44 21.53 -12.22
C CYS A 19 -19.13 22.31 -11.10
N ALA A 20 -20.41 21.99 -10.87
CA ALA A 20 -21.08 22.42 -9.66
C ALA A 20 -20.42 21.67 -8.50
N TYR A 21 -19.33 22.23 -7.98
CA TYR A 21 -18.85 21.94 -6.64
C TYR A 21 -19.96 22.39 -5.70
N ASN A 22 -20.75 21.43 -5.24
CA ASN A 22 -21.89 21.66 -4.37
C ASN A 22 -21.38 22.08 -2.99
N GLN A 23 -21.26 23.38 -2.79
CA GLN A 23 -21.12 23.94 -1.47
C GLN A 23 -22.50 23.90 -0.79
N LYS A 24 -22.67 23.06 0.24
CA LYS A 24 -23.88 23.03 1.05
C LYS A 24 -23.67 23.81 2.34
N MET A 25 -24.42 24.89 2.47
CA MET A 25 -24.83 25.47 3.76
C MET A 25 -26.32 25.21 3.88
N ASP A 26 -26.80 24.71 5.03
CA ASP A 26 -28.23 24.73 5.36
C ASP A 26 -28.46 24.87 6.87
N GLY A 27 -29.47 25.68 7.20
CA GLY A 27 -29.86 26.15 8.52
C GLY A 27 -30.74 25.18 9.33
N ASP A 28 -30.43 23.89 9.32
CA ASP A 28 -31.01 22.88 10.22
C ASP A 28 -30.01 21.72 10.47
N GLY A 29 -28.94 22.00 11.22
CA GLY A 29 -28.53 21.15 12.33
C GLY A 29 -27.81 19.81 12.13
N MET A 30 -27.35 19.39 10.94
CA MET A 30 -26.39 18.26 10.86
C MET A 30 -25.34 18.48 9.77
N VAL A 31 -24.13 18.81 10.20
CA VAL A 31 -22.93 18.92 9.36
C VAL A 31 -22.58 17.53 8.85
N ARG A 32 -22.40 17.34 7.54
CA ARG A 32 -21.75 16.13 7.03
C ARG A 32 -20.34 16.11 7.59
N SER A 33 -20.00 15.01 8.25
CA SER A 33 -18.74 14.74 8.93
C SER A 33 -18.34 13.30 8.59
N TYR A 34 -17.15 12.88 9.02
CA TYR A 34 -16.78 11.48 9.09
C TYR A 34 -17.81 10.64 9.87
N THR A 35 -17.82 9.33 9.66
CA THR A 35 -18.70 8.38 10.35
C THR A 35 -18.01 7.87 11.61
N GLN A 36 -18.69 7.88 12.76
CA GLN A 36 -18.18 7.20 13.96
C GLN A 36 -18.80 5.80 14.06
N ILE A 37 -17.98 4.77 14.27
CA ILE A 37 -18.39 3.37 14.40
C ILE A 37 -17.86 2.76 15.70
N SER A 38 -18.37 1.59 16.08
CA SER A 38 -17.84 0.78 17.17
C SER A 38 -16.56 0.05 16.78
N GLN A 39 -15.81 -0.44 17.77
CA GLN A 39 -14.61 -1.26 17.53
C GLN A 39 -14.99 -2.61 16.93
N GLU A 40 -16.16 -3.14 17.29
CA GLU A 40 -16.74 -4.35 16.71
C GLU A 40 -17.05 -4.19 15.23
N GLU A 41 -17.70 -3.08 14.84
CA GLU A 41 -17.93 -2.77 13.42
C GLU A 41 -16.61 -2.57 12.66
N ALA A 42 -15.61 -1.91 13.28
CA ALA A 42 -14.29 -1.76 12.68
C ALA A 42 -13.63 -3.13 12.45
N MET A 43 -13.69 -4.05 13.42
CA MET A 43 -13.18 -5.42 13.28
C MET A 43 -13.88 -6.19 12.14
N GLU A 44 -15.20 -6.02 11.97
CA GLU A 44 -15.94 -6.63 10.86
C GLU A 44 -15.55 -6.04 9.50
N MET A 45 -15.25 -4.73 9.45
CA MET A 45 -14.76 -4.09 8.24
C MET A 45 -13.34 -4.53 7.90
N MET A 46 -12.45 -4.68 8.89
CA MET A 46 -11.07 -5.14 8.70
C MET A 46 -10.96 -6.57 8.13
N GLN A 47 -12.01 -7.39 8.26
CA GLN A 47 -12.03 -8.74 7.70
C GLN A 47 -12.32 -8.77 6.19
N LYS A 48 -12.64 -7.64 5.57
CA LYS A 48 -12.97 -7.55 4.16
C LYS A 48 -11.73 -7.24 3.34
N ASP A 49 -11.58 -7.95 2.23
CA ASP A 49 -10.60 -7.65 1.20
C ASP A 49 -11.17 -6.61 0.23
N ASP A 50 -11.27 -5.36 0.71
CA ASP A 50 -11.81 -4.21 -0.03
C ASP A 50 -10.80 -3.05 -0.17
N GLY A 51 -9.53 -3.31 0.15
CA GLY A 51 -8.45 -2.33 0.08
C GLY A 51 -8.58 -1.19 1.10
N HIS A 52 -9.27 -1.40 2.22
CA HIS A 52 -9.32 -0.44 3.31
C HIS A 52 -7.93 -0.16 3.91
N VAL A 53 -7.80 1.01 4.54
CA VAL A 53 -6.62 1.40 5.31
C VAL A 53 -6.99 1.51 6.78
N ILE A 54 -6.15 0.94 7.64
CA ILE A 54 -6.19 1.18 9.08
C ILE A 54 -5.21 2.32 9.38
N LEU A 55 -5.70 3.40 9.98
CA LEU A 55 -4.94 4.61 10.20
C LEU A 55 -4.74 4.89 11.69
N ASP A 56 -3.49 4.79 12.14
CA ASP A 56 -3.06 5.23 13.46
C ASP A 56 -2.62 6.69 13.41
N VAL A 57 -3.33 7.57 14.13
CA VAL A 57 -2.96 9.00 14.21
C VAL A 57 -2.29 9.39 15.53
N ARG A 58 -1.66 8.43 16.20
CA ARG A 58 -0.80 8.66 17.37
C ARG A 58 0.58 9.15 16.94
N ARG A 59 1.47 9.32 17.92
CA ARG A 59 2.88 9.62 17.66
C ARG A 59 3.66 8.31 17.41
N GLN A 60 4.80 8.41 16.74
CA GLN A 60 5.71 7.30 16.48
C GLN A 60 6.01 6.47 17.75
N ASP A 61 6.40 7.11 18.85
CA ASP A 61 6.72 6.41 20.10
C ASP A 61 5.58 5.54 20.63
N GLU A 62 4.32 5.94 20.39
CA GLU A 62 3.14 5.19 20.80
C GLU A 62 2.79 4.05 19.84
N TYR A 63 3.12 4.21 18.56
CA TYR A 63 2.94 3.21 17.51
C TYR A 63 3.96 2.07 17.68
N ASP A 64 5.24 2.39 17.87
CA ASP A 64 6.32 1.43 18.04
C ASP A 64 6.09 0.49 19.24
N GLN A 65 5.49 1.03 20.31
CA GLN A 65 5.14 0.29 21.54
C GLN A 65 3.96 -0.67 21.36
N GLY A 66 3.25 -0.61 20.23
CA GLY A 66 2.10 -1.45 19.95
C GLY A 66 1.04 -0.71 19.13
N HIS A 67 0.66 -1.26 17.98
CA HIS A 67 -0.37 -0.78 17.07
C HIS A 67 -1.23 -1.94 16.53
N ILE A 68 -2.35 -1.61 15.88
CA ILE A 68 -3.21 -2.62 15.24
C ILE A 68 -2.47 -3.15 14.00
N PRO A 69 -2.37 -4.47 13.77
CA PRO A 69 -1.63 -5.03 12.63
C PRO A 69 -2.02 -4.41 11.29
N GLY A 70 -1.02 -4.07 10.48
CA GLY A 70 -1.22 -3.45 9.16
C GLY A 70 -1.75 -2.01 9.19
N ALA A 71 -1.73 -1.36 10.35
CA ALA A 71 -2.04 0.07 10.43
C ALA A 71 -0.90 0.91 9.87
N ILE A 72 -1.20 1.92 9.07
CA ILE A 72 -0.21 2.94 8.72
C ILE A 72 -0.23 4.06 9.77
N LEU A 73 0.93 4.65 10.05
CA LEU A 73 1.07 5.75 10.99
C LEU A 73 1.07 7.10 10.25
N ILE A 74 0.09 7.96 10.53
CA ILE A 74 0.12 9.37 10.14
C ILE A 74 -0.29 10.20 11.35
N PRO A 75 0.65 10.76 12.12
CA PRO A 75 0.32 11.50 13.33
C PRO A 75 -0.68 12.63 13.05
N ASN A 76 -1.69 12.80 13.90
CA ASN A 76 -2.71 13.85 13.68
C ASN A 76 -2.08 15.25 13.52
N GLU A 77 -0.95 15.48 14.17
CA GLU A 77 -0.20 16.73 14.10
C GLU A 77 0.48 16.98 12.75
N THR A 78 0.65 15.97 11.89
CA THR A 78 1.21 16.10 10.54
C THR A 78 0.12 16.19 9.46
N ILE A 79 -1.13 15.85 9.81
CA ILE A 79 -2.28 16.06 8.93
C ILE A 79 -2.63 17.55 8.96
N ASP A 80 -2.19 18.25 7.92
CA ASP A 80 -2.38 19.70 7.74
C ASP A 80 -3.48 19.98 6.71
N THR A 81 -3.18 20.76 5.66
CA THR A 81 -4.13 21.16 4.61
C THR A 81 -3.88 20.47 3.28
N GLU A 82 -2.76 19.77 3.15
CA GLU A 82 -2.40 19.02 1.96
C GLU A 82 -2.76 17.54 2.15
N MET A 83 -3.00 16.87 1.03
CA MET A 83 -3.34 15.45 1.00
C MET A 83 -2.10 14.63 1.43
N PRO A 84 -2.22 13.72 2.41
CA PRO A 84 -1.12 12.82 2.76
C PRO A 84 -0.69 11.97 1.57
N GLU A 85 0.63 11.80 1.39
CA GLU A 85 1.18 11.01 0.27
C GLU A 85 0.77 9.54 0.37
N GLU A 86 0.61 9.05 1.60
CA GLU A 86 0.22 7.68 1.95
C GLU A 86 -1.28 7.40 1.69
N LEU A 87 -2.10 8.43 1.46
CA LEU A 87 -3.54 8.31 1.22
C LEU A 87 -3.95 8.96 -0.12
N PRO A 88 -3.45 8.50 -1.28
CA PRO A 88 -3.68 9.17 -2.56
C PRO A 88 -5.12 9.02 -3.09
N ASP A 89 -5.89 8.03 -2.61
CA ASP A 89 -7.25 7.75 -3.04
C ASP A 89 -8.30 8.28 -2.05
N LYS A 90 -9.13 9.22 -2.52
CA LYS A 90 -10.18 9.86 -1.71
C LYS A 90 -11.43 8.99 -1.52
N GLU A 91 -11.60 7.96 -2.35
CA GLU A 91 -12.71 7.01 -2.25
C GLU A 91 -12.34 5.80 -1.38
N GLN A 92 -11.08 5.65 -0.96
CA GLN A 92 -10.63 4.55 -0.13
C GLN A 92 -11.31 4.57 1.26
N ILE A 93 -11.65 3.38 1.77
CA ILE A 93 -12.18 3.22 3.12
C ILE A 93 -11.05 3.43 4.11
N ILE A 94 -11.20 4.39 5.03
CA ILE A 94 -10.20 4.71 6.06
C ILE A 94 -10.80 4.45 7.44
N LEU A 95 -10.25 3.46 8.15
CA LEU A 95 -10.58 3.12 9.53
C LEU A 95 -9.58 3.82 10.45
N ILE A 96 -10.00 4.86 11.17
CA ILE A 96 -9.10 5.73 11.93
C ILE A 96 -9.25 5.58 13.45
N TYR A 97 -8.12 5.45 14.14
CA TYR A 97 -8.06 5.39 15.61
C TYR A 97 -6.90 6.19 16.19
N CYS A 98 -6.93 6.38 17.50
CA CYS A 98 -5.80 6.93 18.22
C CYS A 98 -5.70 6.30 19.62
N ARG A 99 -5.14 7.01 20.61
CA ARG A 99 -5.03 6.46 21.96
C ARG A 99 -6.34 6.39 22.74
N ARG A 100 -7.22 7.40 22.64
CA ARG A 100 -8.45 7.53 23.45
C ARG A 100 -9.66 8.09 22.68
N GLY A 101 -9.56 8.22 21.36
CA GLY A 101 -10.62 8.79 20.53
C GLY A 101 -10.62 10.32 20.34
N ASN A 102 -9.61 11.07 20.84
CA ASN A 102 -9.58 12.54 20.65
C ASN A 102 -8.89 12.96 19.35
N ARG A 103 -7.66 12.47 19.12
CA ARG A 103 -6.87 12.78 17.91
C ARG A 103 -7.50 12.19 16.66
N SER A 104 -8.06 10.98 16.75
CA SER A 104 -8.75 10.32 15.65
C SER A 104 -9.96 11.11 15.15
N LYS A 105 -10.72 11.74 16.04
CA LYS A 105 -11.86 12.61 15.64
C LYS A 105 -11.40 13.87 14.92
N GLU A 106 -10.32 14.48 15.40
CA GLU A 106 -9.73 15.65 14.74
C GLU A 106 -9.20 15.30 13.36
N ALA A 107 -8.40 14.24 13.26
CA ALA A 107 -7.85 13.75 12.01
C ALA A 107 -8.95 13.32 11.03
N ALA A 108 -9.99 12.63 11.51
CA ALA A 108 -11.12 12.22 10.68
C ALA A 108 -11.85 13.42 10.08
N GLN A 109 -12.00 14.51 10.86
CA GLN A 109 -12.57 15.76 10.35
C GLN A 109 -11.66 16.42 9.31
N LYS A 110 -10.34 16.46 9.55
CA LYS A 110 -9.38 17.01 8.58
C LYS A 110 -9.42 16.27 7.25
N LEU A 111 -9.42 14.94 7.28
CA LEU A 111 -9.55 14.12 6.07
C LEU A 111 -10.90 14.36 5.39
N PHE A 112 -12.00 14.38 6.14
CA PHE A 112 -13.30 14.73 5.56
C PHE A 112 -13.28 16.10 4.86
N ASP A 113 -12.67 17.12 5.48
CA ASP A 113 -12.55 18.47 4.92
C ASP A 113 -11.64 18.52 3.67
N MET A 114 -10.68 17.59 3.55
CA MET A 114 -9.87 17.38 2.35
C MET A 114 -10.62 16.64 1.22
N GLY A 115 -11.82 16.13 1.50
CA GLY A 115 -12.70 15.46 0.54
C GLY A 115 -12.56 13.95 0.50
N TYR A 116 -12.08 13.31 1.57
CA TYR A 116 -12.21 11.86 1.73
C TYR A 116 -13.66 11.52 2.12
N ASP A 117 -14.30 10.65 1.34
CA ASP A 117 -15.74 10.37 1.49
C ASP A 117 -16.02 9.23 2.49
N ASN A 118 -15.06 8.33 2.69
CA ASN A 118 -15.24 7.06 3.42
C ASN A 118 -14.35 6.98 4.68
N VAL A 119 -14.50 7.96 5.59
CA VAL A 119 -13.72 8.02 6.85
C VAL A 119 -14.55 7.50 8.02
N TYR A 120 -14.03 6.48 8.71
CA TYR A 120 -14.68 5.78 9.83
C TYR A 120 -13.83 5.81 11.11
N GLU A 121 -14.25 6.59 12.10
CA GLU A 121 -13.56 6.73 13.39
C GLU A 121 -14.08 5.74 14.41
N PHE A 122 -13.19 4.99 15.06
CA PHE A 122 -13.59 3.91 15.99
C PHE A 122 -12.95 4.00 17.39
N GLY A 123 -12.41 5.18 17.75
CA GLY A 123 -12.03 5.50 19.12
C GLY A 123 -10.55 5.24 19.46
N GLY A 124 -10.34 4.59 20.61
CA GLY A 124 -9.03 4.47 21.25
C GLY A 124 -8.50 3.04 21.30
N ILE A 125 -7.24 2.84 20.94
CA ILE A 125 -6.55 1.55 21.12
C ILE A 125 -6.45 1.13 22.60
N ASN A 126 -6.60 2.06 23.54
CA ASN A 126 -6.57 1.73 24.97
C ASN A 126 -7.74 0.84 25.43
N THR A 127 -8.82 0.77 24.66
CA THR A 127 -9.97 -0.12 24.89
C THR A 127 -10.10 -1.20 23.83
N TRP A 128 -9.17 -1.24 22.87
CA TRP A 128 -9.14 -2.25 21.82
C TRP A 128 -8.91 -3.63 22.40
N THR A 129 -9.71 -4.59 21.93
CA THR A 129 -9.67 -5.99 22.39
C THR A 129 -9.10 -6.95 21.35
N GLY A 130 -8.82 -6.46 20.14
CA GLY A 130 -8.19 -7.23 19.08
C GLY A 130 -6.69 -7.35 19.25
N GLU A 131 -6.05 -7.89 18.23
CA GLU A 131 -4.59 -8.03 18.18
C GLU A 131 -3.88 -6.67 18.17
N ILE A 132 -2.70 -6.64 18.77
CA ILE A 132 -1.76 -5.52 18.74
C ILE A 132 -0.38 -6.13 18.51
N VAL A 133 0.37 -5.55 17.59
CA VAL A 133 1.75 -5.92 17.25
C VAL A 133 2.66 -4.74 17.55
N THR A 134 3.91 -5.04 17.88
CA THR A 134 4.97 -4.03 17.98
C THR A 134 5.70 -3.96 16.66
N GLU A 135 6.34 -2.82 16.36
CA GLU A 135 7.18 -2.69 15.15
C GLU A 135 8.21 -3.83 15.06
N GLU A 136 8.90 -4.10 16.17
CA GLU A 136 9.87 -5.20 16.26
C GLU A 136 9.24 -6.57 15.97
N ALA A 137 7.94 -6.76 16.22
CA ALA A 137 7.25 -8.01 15.95
C ALA A 137 6.72 -8.08 14.50
N GLU A 138 6.31 -6.96 13.88
CA GLU A 138 5.99 -6.94 12.46
C GLU A 138 7.24 -7.18 11.60
N GLU A 139 8.38 -6.59 11.96
CA GLU A 139 9.67 -6.88 11.32
C GLU A 139 10.08 -8.35 11.50
N ASP A 140 9.85 -8.96 12.68
CA ASP A 140 10.20 -10.37 12.94
C ASP A 140 9.25 -11.38 12.26
N VAL A 141 8.05 -10.92 11.86
CA VAL A 141 7.06 -11.70 11.09
C VAL A 141 7.20 -11.46 9.58
N SER A 142 8.02 -10.50 9.16
CA SER A 142 8.35 -10.31 7.75
C SER A 142 9.04 -11.56 7.20
N MET A 143 8.67 -11.95 5.98
CA MET A 143 9.26 -13.10 5.29
C MET A 143 10.77 -12.92 5.22
N LYS A 144 11.55 -13.87 5.74
CA LYS A 144 13.01 -13.79 5.74
C LYS A 144 13.59 -14.54 4.56
N MET A 145 14.78 -14.16 4.13
CA MET A 145 15.47 -14.81 3.02
C MET A 145 16.89 -15.22 3.40
N MET A 146 17.26 -16.45 3.04
CA MET A 146 18.62 -16.94 3.09
C MET A 146 19.12 -17.22 1.68
N ILE A 147 20.36 -16.79 1.39
CA ILE A 147 21.12 -17.23 0.22
C ILE A 147 22.23 -18.17 0.72
N GLY A 148 22.12 -19.45 0.38
CA GLY A 148 22.97 -20.50 0.95
C GLY A 148 22.76 -20.65 2.46
N GLU A 149 23.76 -20.26 3.24
CA GLU A 149 23.75 -20.29 4.72
C GLU A 149 23.70 -18.89 5.35
N THR A 150 23.57 -17.83 4.55
CA THR A 150 23.58 -16.44 5.02
C THR A 150 22.18 -15.84 4.92
N GLU A 151 21.68 -15.29 6.03
CA GLU A 151 20.47 -14.47 6.04
C GLU A 151 20.79 -13.12 5.41
N VAL A 152 19.94 -12.65 4.50
CA VAL A 152 20.12 -11.37 3.82
C VAL A 152 18.94 -10.44 4.12
N PRO A 153 19.19 -9.13 4.32
CA PRO A 153 18.12 -8.16 4.49
C PRO A 153 17.33 -8.05 3.18
N VAL A 154 16.00 -8.11 3.27
CA VAL A 154 15.11 -7.98 2.11
C VAL A 154 13.97 -7.04 2.44
N THR A 155 13.78 -6.04 1.60
CA THR A 155 12.55 -5.24 1.56
C THR A 155 11.58 -5.87 0.57
N TRP A 156 10.45 -6.39 1.07
CA TRP A 156 9.40 -6.97 0.22
C TRP A 156 8.39 -5.91 -0.21
N GLU A 157 7.82 -6.07 -1.41
CA GLU A 157 6.76 -5.22 -1.92
C GLU A 157 5.42 -5.57 -1.25
N GLU A 158 4.55 -4.58 -1.07
CA GLU A 158 3.18 -4.79 -0.60
C GLU A 158 2.25 -5.05 -1.80
N ASN A 159 2.12 -6.32 -2.19
CA ASN A 159 1.22 -6.72 -3.28
C ASN A 159 0.74 -8.18 -3.17
N ASP A 160 -0.32 -8.50 -3.90
CA ASP A 160 -0.96 -9.83 -3.92
C ASP A 160 0.03 -10.98 -4.22
N SER A 161 1.06 -10.74 -5.04
CA SER A 161 2.06 -11.75 -5.37
C SER A 161 2.97 -12.08 -4.18
N VAL A 162 3.32 -11.07 -3.37
CA VAL A 162 4.08 -11.28 -2.13
C VAL A 162 3.21 -11.98 -1.08
N GLU A 163 1.92 -11.66 -0.99
CA GLU A 163 0.99 -12.38 -0.10
C GLU A 163 0.82 -13.86 -0.49
N GLU A 164 0.69 -14.15 -1.79
CA GLU A 164 0.67 -15.55 -2.24
C GLU A 164 2.01 -16.25 -2.02
N LEU A 165 3.14 -15.54 -2.17
CA LEU A 165 4.46 -16.09 -1.85
C LEU A 165 4.59 -16.44 -0.36
N LYS A 166 4.08 -15.58 0.54
CA LYS A 166 4.01 -15.85 1.99
C LYS A 166 3.24 -17.14 2.30
N SER A 167 2.21 -17.45 1.53
CA SER A 167 1.44 -18.71 1.69
C SER A 167 2.23 -19.97 1.36
N LEU A 168 3.38 -19.85 0.67
CA LEU A 168 4.27 -20.97 0.33
C LEU A 168 5.30 -21.26 1.41
N LEU A 169 5.40 -20.40 2.43
CA LEU A 169 6.45 -20.48 3.43
C LEU A 169 6.25 -21.67 4.38
N PRO A 170 7.34 -22.31 4.84
CA PRO A 170 8.71 -22.11 4.36
C PRO A 170 8.94 -22.80 3.01
N ILE A 171 9.64 -22.13 2.08
CA ILE A 171 10.01 -22.70 0.78
C ILE A 171 11.53 -22.69 0.58
N THR A 172 12.04 -23.73 -0.06
CA THR A 172 13.43 -23.82 -0.50
C THR A 172 13.45 -23.92 -2.02
N VAL A 173 14.13 -22.98 -2.68
CA VAL A 173 14.23 -22.90 -4.12
C VAL A 173 15.68 -23.15 -4.54
N ASN A 174 15.87 -24.15 -5.41
CA ASN A 174 17.14 -24.34 -6.07
C ASN A 174 17.22 -23.36 -7.24
N MET A 175 18.23 -22.51 -7.22
CA MET A 175 18.44 -21.46 -8.20
C MET A 175 19.57 -21.87 -9.13
N SER A 176 19.42 -21.54 -10.41
CA SER A 176 20.49 -21.69 -11.38
C SER A 176 20.82 -20.34 -12.00
N MET A 177 22.11 -20.14 -12.27
CA MET A 177 22.57 -18.94 -12.96
C MET A 177 21.97 -18.85 -14.37
N TYR A 178 21.56 -17.65 -14.76
CA TYR A 178 21.18 -17.36 -16.13
C TYR A 178 21.78 -16.02 -16.58
N GLY A 179 22.36 -16.02 -17.79
CA GLY A 179 22.88 -14.81 -18.41
C GLY A 179 24.07 -14.11 -17.73
N ASP A 180 24.65 -14.69 -16.67
CA ASP A 180 25.69 -14.07 -15.82
C ASP A 180 25.24 -12.79 -15.09
N PHE A 181 23.93 -12.58 -14.92
CA PHE A 181 23.36 -11.42 -14.22
C PHE A 181 22.17 -11.74 -13.31
N GLU A 182 21.67 -12.98 -13.32
CA GLU A 182 20.55 -13.40 -12.48
C GLU A 182 20.68 -14.86 -12.01
N GLN A 183 19.97 -15.14 -10.92
CA GLN A 183 19.68 -16.48 -10.43
C GLN A 183 18.18 -16.70 -10.59
N VAL A 184 17.78 -17.83 -11.17
CA VAL A 184 16.37 -18.17 -11.39
C VAL A 184 16.04 -19.55 -10.84
N GLY A 185 14.89 -19.69 -10.19
CA GLY A 185 14.43 -20.96 -9.64
C GLY A 185 12.91 -21.07 -9.63
N SER A 186 12.39 -22.30 -9.67
CA SER A 186 10.95 -22.56 -9.68
C SER A 186 10.36 -22.59 -8.27
N LEU A 187 9.24 -21.90 -8.07
CA LEU A 187 8.40 -21.98 -6.88
C LEU A 187 7.63 -23.30 -6.77
N GLY A 188 7.64 -24.13 -7.82
CA GLY A 188 6.91 -25.40 -7.89
C GLY A 188 5.41 -25.25 -8.20
N GLN A 189 4.87 -24.03 -8.10
CA GLN A 189 3.52 -23.68 -8.52
C GLN A 189 3.46 -22.23 -9.03
N SER A 190 2.39 -21.91 -9.76
CA SER A 190 2.14 -20.53 -10.17
C SER A 190 1.46 -19.74 -9.06
N ILE A 191 1.85 -18.49 -8.90
CA ILE A 191 1.19 -17.48 -8.08
C ILE A 191 0.68 -16.33 -8.97
N VAL A 192 -0.15 -15.46 -8.39
CA VAL A 192 -0.68 -14.27 -9.06
C VAL A 192 0.45 -13.38 -9.58
N ARG A 193 0.20 -12.71 -10.71
CA ARG A 193 1.15 -11.81 -11.36
C ARG A 193 0.51 -10.45 -11.65
N ASN A 194 1.33 -9.42 -11.59
CA ASN A 194 1.02 -8.06 -12.02
C ASN A 194 2.21 -7.50 -12.82
N ASP A 195 2.44 -8.10 -13.99
CA ASP A 195 3.64 -7.82 -14.79
C ASP A 195 3.66 -6.36 -15.28
N LYS A 196 4.79 -5.68 -15.04
CA LYS A 196 5.08 -4.33 -15.53
C LYS A 196 6.41 -4.32 -16.24
N GLN A 197 6.57 -3.42 -17.21
CA GLN A 197 7.86 -3.18 -17.84
C GLN A 197 8.82 -2.61 -16.80
N THR A 198 9.86 -3.36 -16.50
CA THR A 198 10.77 -3.08 -15.39
C THR A 198 12.21 -3.24 -15.87
N THR A 199 13.06 -2.25 -15.56
CA THR A 199 14.51 -2.38 -15.67
C THR A 199 15.05 -2.75 -14.31
N THR A 200 15.68 -3.90 -14.21
CA THR A 200 16.20 -4.43 -12.94
C THR A 200 17.59 -3.88 -12.63
N ASN A 201 17.88 -3.79 -11.34
CA ASN A 201 19.18 -3.48 -10.76
C ASN A 201 19.64 -4.67 -9.88
N PRO A 202 20.93 -4.75 -9.53
CA PRO A 202 21.39 -5.67 -8.50
C PRO A 202 20.53 -5.54 -7.24
N GLY A 203 20.10 -6.68 -6.68
CA GLY A 203 19.21 -6.75 -5.52
C GLY A 203 17.75 -7.02 -5.87
N ASP A 204 17.28 -6.66 -7.08
CA ASP A 204 15.87 -6.83 -7.42
C ASP A 204 15.45 -8.30 -7.40
N ILE A 205 14.33 -8.56 -6.71
CA ILE A 205 13.63 -9.84 -6.66
C ILE A 205 12.33 -9.70 -7.45
N VAL A 206 12.15 -10.56 -8.44
CA VAL A 206 10.95 -10.55 -9.29
C VAL A 206 10.38 -11.94 -9.50
N LEU A 207 9.09 -11.96 -9.81
CA LEU A 207 8.41 -13.12 -10.35
C LEU A 207 8.42 -13.04 -11.89
N TYR A 208 8.85 -14.13 -12.51
CA TYR A 208 8.82 -14.33 -13.95
C TYR A 208 7.99 -15.57 -14.30
N SER A 209 7.23 -15.48 -15.39
CA SER A 209 6.35 -16.56 -15.86
C SER A 209 5.31 -17.08 -14.84
N GLY A 210 5.15 -16.40 -13.70
CA GLY A 210 4.19 -16.72 -12.65
C GLY A 210 4.65 -17.81 -11.69
N ASP A 211 5.71 -18.56 -11.99
CA ASP A 211 6.19 -19.69 -11.19
C ASP A 211 7.72 -19.68 -10.98
N GLN A 212 8.43 -18.66 -11.47
CA GLN A 212 9.86 -18.51 -11.29
C GLN A 212 10.18 -17.28 -10.46
N ILE A 213 10.89 -17.47 -9.35
CA ILE A 213 11.52 -16.37 -8.62
C ILE A 213 12.90 -16.11 -9.24
N VAL A 214 13.22 -14.84 -9.43
CA VAL A 214 14.48 -14.37 -10.00
C VAL A 214 15.10 -13.34 -9.08
N VAL A 215 16.41 -13.48 -8.81
CA VAL A 215 17.20 -12.50 -8.06
C VAL A 215 18.31 -11.98 -8.96
N PHE A 216 18.34 -10.65 -9.16
CA PHE A 216 19.30 -10.00 -10.02
C PHE A 216 20.57 -9.59 -9.27
N TYR A 217 21.73 -9.78 -9.90
CA TYR A 217 23.02 -9.17 -9.52
C TYR A 217 23.66 -8.43 -10.71
N GLY A 218 22.85 -8.18 -11.74
CA GLY A 218 23.13 -7.31 -12.87
C GLY A 218 21.85 -6.63 -13.32
N SER A 219 21.77 -6.20 -14.58
CA SER A 219 20.60 -5.48 -15.09
C SER A 219 20.01 -6.15 -16.31
N ASN A 220 18.67 -6.22 -16.35
CA ASN A 220 17.89 -6.64 -17.50
C ASN A 220 16.64 -5.75 -17.62
N SER A 221 15.93 -5.83 -18.75
CA SER A 221 14.66 -5.12 -18.92
C SER A 221 13.63 -6.01 -19.58
N TRP A 222 12.57 -6.32 -18.84
CA TRP A 222 11.48 -7.17 -19.32
C TRP A 222 10.19 -6.85 -18.57
N SER A 223 9.13 -7.62 -18.88
CA SER A 223 7.87 -7.59 -18.15
C SER A 223 7.95 -8.53 -16.94
N TYR A 224 7.95 -7.95 -15.75
CA TYR A 224 8.12 -8.66 -14.47
C TYR A 224 7.09 -8.21 -13.44
N THR A 225 6.75 -9.10 -12.52
CA THR A 225 6.05 -8.70 -11.28
C THR A 225 7.08 -8.52 -10.18
N ARG A 226 7.09 -7.36 -9.51
CA ARG A 226 8.08 -7.05 -8.47
C ARG A 226 7.70 -7.73 -7.16
N LEU A 227 8.68 -8.36 -6.52
CA LEU A 227 8.48 -9.04 -5.24
C LEU A 227 9.23 -8.33 -4.10
N GLY A 228 10.44 -7.83 -4.36
CA GLY A 228 11.23 -7.17 -3.33
C GLY A 228 12.62 -6.80 -3.80
N HIS A 229 13.49 -6.48 -2.85
CA HIS A 229 14.86 -6.07 -3.08
C HIS A 229 15.76 -6.55 -1.94
N VAL A 230 16.90 -7.17 -2.27
CA VAL A 230 17.93 -7.54 -1.30
C VAL A 230 18.79 -6.31 -0.99
N ASP A 231 18.81 -5.89 0.27
CA ASP A 231 19.44 -4.64 0.71
C ASP A 231 20.91 -4.82 1.11
N LEU A 232 21.69 -5.34 0.15
CA LEU A 232 23.14 -5.50 0.25
C LEU A 232 23.87 -4.63 -0.77
N ALA A 233 25.16 -4.43 -0.56
CA ALA A 233 26.00 -3.79 -1.57
C ALA A 233 26.12 -4.68 -2.82
N ASP A 234 26.15 -4.07 -4.02
CA ASP A 234 26.19 -4.78 -5.30
C ASP A 234 27.30 -5.83 -5.38
N ASP A 235 28.49 -5.52 -4.84
CA ASP A 235 29.65 -6.41 -4.86
C ASP A 235 29.51 -7.60 -3.90
N GLU A 236 28.96 -7.36 -2.71
CA GLU A 236 28.63 -8.40 -1.74
C GLU A 236 27.58 -9.37 -2.31
N LEU A 237 26.49 -8.84 -2.88
CA LEU A 237 25.45 -9.65 -3.48
C LEU A 237 25.97 -10.44 -4.69
N ALA A 238 26.78 -9.81 -5.55
CA ALA A 238 27.39 -10.48 -6.69
C ALA A 238 28.30 -11.63 -6.23
N GLU A 239 29.10 -11.46 -5.16
CA GLU A 239 29.93 -12.54 -4.62
C GLU A 239 29.09 -13.73 -4.15
N MET A 240 27.91 -13.48 -3.58
CA MET A 240 26.98 -14.53 -3.16
C MET A 240 26.33 -15.27 -4.34
N LEU A 241 26.00 -14.57 -5.43
CA LEU A 241 25.16 -15.10 -6.51
C LEU A 241 25.91 -15.50 -7.79
N SER A 242 27.12 -14.98 -8.04
CA SER A 242 27.84 -15.20 -9.31
C SER A 242 28.76 -16.43 -9.31
N ASN A 243 28.88 -17.13 -8.17
CA ASN A 243 29.82 -18.24 -7.98
C ASN A 243 29.20 -19.64 -8.16
N GLY A 244 28.20 -19.75 -9.04
CA GLY A 244 27.50 -21.00 -9.35
C GLY A 244 26.04 -21.00 -8.88
N ASP A 245 25.39 -22.15 -9.00
CA ASP A 245 24.02 -22.36 -8.53
C ASP A 245 23.94 -22.18 -7.01
N VAL A 246 22.87 -21.53 -6.54
CA VAL A 246 22.63 -21.28 -5.11
C VAL A 246 21.30 -21.86 -4.66
N THR A 247 21.12 -21.96 -3.35
CA THR A 247 19.83 -22.30 -2.75
C THR A 247 19.30 -21.07 -2.03
N ILE A 248 18.06 -20.70 -2.32
CA ILE A 248 17.33 -19.68 -1.57
C ILE A 248 16.35 -20.37 -0.63
N LYS A 249 16.25 -19.89 0.60
CA LYS A 249 15.18 -20.29 1.53
C LYS A 249 14.40 -19.06 1.96
N LEU A 250 13.09 -19.17 1.96
CA LEU A 250 12.18 -18.18 2.50
C LEU A 250 11.44 -18.79 3.70
N TYR A 251 11.27 -18.06 4.80
CA TYR A 251 10.62 -18.53 6.04
C TYR A 251 9.99 -17.40 6.84
#